data_AF-A0A2M9ZB20-F1
#
_entry.id   AF-A0A2M9ZB20-F1
#
_cell.length_a   1.000
_cell.length_b   1.000
_cell.length_c   1.000
_cell.angle_alpha   90.00
_cell.angle_beta   90.00
_cell.angle_gamma   90.00
#
_symmetry.space_group_name_H-M   'P 1'
#
loop_
_entity.id
_entity.type
_entity.pdbx_description
1 polymer ?
#
loop_
_entity_poly.entity_id
_entity_poly.type
_entity_poly.pdbx_seq_one_letter_code
_entity_poly.pdbx_strand_id
1 'polypeptide(L)'
;MSRTKKKIEESPESLSPKGEDISKEWDRLEIYLRGMGVSSSLEINNVLSGVFDKAEKSEEPLFEVFKREAGAKLSKDWETNLPPMEPGSMVPRPIDFGPLADLASPSAEKPEPVALILTALFWASVYISLAVWYFS
;
A
#
# COMPACT_ATOMS: atom_id res chain seq x y z
N MET A 1 -26.40 -32.58 58.14
CA MET A 1 -24.95 -32.67 58.36
C MET A 1 -24.28 -32.58 56.98
N SER A 2 -23.31 -31.73 56.65
CA SER A 2 -22.70 -30.56 57.26
C SER A 2 -22.09 -29.73 56.11
N ARG A 3 -22.13 -28.41 56.27
CA ARG A 3 -21.53 -27.40 55.38
C ARG A 3 -20.01 -27.34 55.56
N THR A 4 -19.29 -27.08 54.48
CA THR A 4 -18.04 -26.27 54.38
C THR A 4 -17.87 -25.94 52.88
N LYS A 5 -18.09 -24.72 52.36
CA LYS A 5 -17.46 -23.40 52.56
C LYS A 5 -15.92 -23.43 52.59
N LYS A 6 -15.30 -22.98 51.49
CA LYS A 6 -14.07 -22.16 51.43
C LYS A 6 -14.07 -21.43 50.07
N LYS A 7 -14.39 -20.13 50.05
CA LYS A 7 -13.46 -18.98 50.14
C LYS A 7 -13.04 -18.60 48.71
N ILE A 8 -13.82 -17.78 47.99
CA ILE A 8 -13.74 -16.30 47.98
C ILE A 8 -12.31 -15.83 48.28
N GLU A 9 -11.55 -15.61 47.22
CA GLU A 9 -10.51 -14.60 47.21
C GLU A 9 -10.95 -13.51 46.24
N GLU A 10 -11.35 -12.40 46.83
CA GLU A 10 -11.47 -11.11 46.18
C GLU A 10 -10.09 -10.68 45.64
N SER A 11 -10.15 -10.11 44.43
CA SER A 11 -9.33 -9.04 43.84
C SER A 11 -8.06 -8.59 44.57
N PRO A 12 -7.09 -8.13 43.78
CA PRO A 12 -6.93 -6.68 43.78
C PRO A 12 -7.17 -6.10 42.40
N GLU A 13 -7.93 -5.02 42.41
CA GLU A 13 -7.93 -4.01 41.36
C GLU A 13 -6.49 -3.71 40.92
N SER A 14 -6.20 -3.95 39.64
CA SER A 14 -5.23 -3.12 38.93
C SER A 14 -6.02 -2.28 37.93
N LEU A 15 -6.27 -1.04 38.33
CA LEU A 15 -6.84 0.00 37.50
C LEU A 15 -6.04 0.16 36.19
N SER A 16 -6.77 0.12 35.07
CA SER A 16 -6.41 0.63 33.73
C SER A 16 -5.37 -0.14 32.88
N PRO A 17 -5.86 -0.98 31.93
CA PRO A 17 -5.23 -1.11 30.61
C PRO A 17 -6.17 -0.70 29.45
N LYS A 18 -7.42 -0.30 29.72
CA LYS A 18 -8.38 0.03 28.66
C LYS A 18 -7.88 1.15 27.73
N GLY A 19 -7.14 2.13 28.27
CA GLY A 19 -6.64 3.26 27.49
C GLY A 19 -5.50 2.93 26.52
N GLU A 20 -4.61 2.00 26.88
CA GLU A 20 -3.51 1.59 25.99
C GLU A 20 -3.98 0.69 24.84
N ASP A 21 -5.02 -0.10 25.07
CA ASP A 21 -5.58 -0.95 24.02
C ASP A 21 -6.37 -0.11 23.01
N ILE A 22 -7.10 0.91 23.49
CA ILE A 22 -7.83 1.86 22.63
C ILE A 22 -6.87 2.67 21.76
N SER A 23 -5.73 3.14 22.29
CA SER A 23 -4.76 3.91 21.49
C SER A 23 -4.13 3.06 20.39
N LYS A 24 -3.76 1.80 20.70
CA LYS A 24 -3.23 0.86 19.70
C LYS A 24 -4.27 0.52 18.63
N GLU A 25 -5.54 0.39 18.99
CA GLU A 25 -6.63 0.14 18.05
C GLU A 25 -6.90 1.35 17.17
N TRP A 26 -6.83 2.56 17.73
CA TRP A 26 -6.95 3.81 16.99
C TRP A 26 -5.89 3.93 15.90
N ASP A 27 -4.62 3.75 16.26
CA ASP A 27 -3.49 3.82 15.31
C ASP A 27 -3.63 2.79 14.18
N ARG A 28 -4.07 1.57 14.51
CA ARG A 28 -4.31 0.52 13.50
C ARG A 28 -5.39 0.92 12.51
N LEU A 29 -6.53 1.41 12.99
CA LEU A 29 -7.65 1.81 12.13
C LEU A 29 -7.32 3.05 11.30
N GLU A 30 -6.52 3.97 11.84
CA GLU A 30 -5.98 5.10 11.09
C GLU A 30 -5.13 4.64 9.89
N ILE A 31 -4.23 3.66 10.08
CA ILE A 31 -3.43 3.10 8.99
C ILE A 31 -4.33 2.49 7.91
N TYR A 32 -5.41 1.79 8.29
CA TYR A 32 -6.37 1.24 7.32
C TYR A 32 -7.08 2.35 6.52
N LEU A 33 -7.54 3.42 7.18
CA LEU A 33 -8.18 4.56 6.49
C LEU A 33 -7.23 5.24 5.51
N ARG A 34 -5.97 5.45 5.92
CA ARG A 34 -4.92 5.98 5.05
C ARG A 34 -4.64 5.05 3.87
N GLY A 35 -4.60 3.73 4.11
CA GLY A 35 -4.45 2.71 3.06
C GLY A 35 -5.63 2.65 2.08
N MET A 36 -6.82 3.07 2.50
CA MET A 36 -8.01 3.19 1.65
C MET A 36 -8.08 4.50 0.85
N GLY A 37 -7.07 5.38 0.99
CA GLY A 37 -6.98 6.64 0.24
C GLY A 37 -7.54 7.86 0.97
N VAL A 38 -7.98 7.72 2.23
CA VAL A 38 -8.39 8.87 3.05
C VAL A 38 -7.13 9.58 3.55
N SER A 39 -6.83 10.75 2.99
CA SER A 39 -5.62 11.52 3.29
C SER A 39 -5.87 12.66 4.29
N SER A 40 -7.14 13.07 4.48
CA SER A 40 -7.52 14.15 5.37
C SER A 40 -7.56 13.69 6.83
N SER A 41 -6.67 14.24 7.67
CA SER A 41 -6.62 13.93 9.11
C SER A 41 -7.93 14.24 9.84
N LEU A 42 -8.69 15.24 9.38
CA LEU A 42 -9.97 15.63 9.97
C LEU A 42 -11.06 14.60 9.64
N GLU A 43 -11.06 14.07 8.43
CA GLU A 43 -11.98 13.00 8.02
C GLU A 43 -11.68 11.70 8.76
N ILE A 44 -10.41 11.35 8.89
CA ILE A 44 -9.96 10.20 9.67
C ILE A 44 -10.47 10.31 11.12
N ASN A 45 -10.26 11.46 11.76
CA ASN A 45 -10.67 11.66 13.15
C ASN A 45 -12.20 11.59 13.31
N ASN A 46 -12.96 12.19 12.41
CA ASN A 46 -14.43 12.14 12.43
C ASN A 46 -14.99 10.72 12.22
N VAL A 47 -14.34 9.92 11.37
CA VAL A 47 -14.75 8.52 11.14
C VAL A 47 -14.40 7.66 12.33
N LEU A 48 -13.16 7.75 12.83
CA LEU A 48 -12.72 6.95 13.97
C LEU A 48 -13.51 7.28 15.24
N SER A 49 -13.72 8.55 15.56
CA SER A 49 -14.55 8.95 16.71
C SER A 49 -15.96 8.37 16.62
N GLY A 50 -16.60 8.44 15.44
CA GLY A 50 -17.91 7.82 15.21
C GLY A 50 -17.92 6.30 15.38
N VAL A 51 -16.85 5.62 14.96
CA VAL A 51 -16.70 4.16 15.10
C VAL A 51 -16.52 3.76 16.56
N PHE A 52 -15.66 4.45 17.32
CA PHE A 52 -15.43 4.18 18.73
C PHE A 52 -16.69 4.45 19.57
N ASP A 53 -17.40 5.55 19.30
CA ASP A 53 -18.67 5.89 19.97
C ASP A 53 -19.76 4.84 19.74
N LYS A 54 -19.80 4.24 18.54
CA LYS A 54 -20.77 3.19 18.19
C LYS A 54 -20.38 1.83 18.74
N ALA A 55 -19.09 1.50 18.73
CA ALA A 55 -18.59 0.27 19.33
C ALA A 55 -18.85 0.25 20.85
N GLU A 56 -18.70 1.40 21.53
CA GLU A 56 -19.02 1.50 22.95
C GLU A 56 -20.52 1.29 23.25
N LYS A 57 -21.40 1.67 22.31
CA LYS A 57 -22.86 1.55 22.47
C LYS A 57 -23.46 0.22 22.00
N SER A 58 -22.78 -0.53 21.14
CA SER A 58 -23.37 -1.68 20.44
C SER A 58 -22.91 -3.05 20.97
N GLU A 59 -21.94 -3.12 21.87
CA GLU A 59 -21.25 -4.37 22.28
C GLU A 59 -20.69 -5.20 21.10
N GLU A 60 -20.77 -4.69 19.86
CA GLU A 60 -20.22 -5.30 18.65
C GLU A 60 -18.70 -5.09 18.62
N PRO A 61 -17.93 -6.02 18.02
CA PRO A 61 -16.49 -5.86 17.89
C PRO A 61 -16.15 -4.61 17.07
N LEU A 62 -15.24 -3.78 17.58
CA LEU A 62 -14.84 -2.49 17.00
C LEU A 62 -14.56 -2.55 15.48
N PHE A 63 -13.91 -3.62 15.03
CA PHE A 63 -13.54 -3.79 13.62
C PHE A 63 -14.74 -4.04 12.70
N GLU A 64 -15.83 -4.65 13.19
CA GLU A 64 -17.05 -4.84 12.38
C GLU A 64 -17.80 -3.51 12.22
N VAL A 65 -17.89 -2.72 13.29
CA VAL A 65 -18.43 -1.37 13.26
C VAL A 65 -17.63 -0.50 12.29
N PHE A 66 -16.30 -0.58 12.36
CA PHE A 66 -15.39 0.10 11.44
C PHE A 66 -15.66 -0.26 9.98
N LYS A 67 -15.76 -1.55 9.65
CA LYS A 67 -16.03 -1.99 8.27
C LYS A 67 -17.34 -1.44 7.73
N ARG A 68 -18.40 -1.45 8.55
CA ARG A 68 -19.72 -0.94 8.16
C ARG A 68 -19.68 0.56 7.89
N GLU A 69 -19.00 1.32 8.73
CA GLU A 69 -18.93 2.78 8.64
C GLU A 69 -17.95 3.27 7.56
N ALA A 70 -16.74 2.71 7.51
CA ALA A 70 -15.76 3.02 6.49
C ALA A 70 -16.23 2.56 5.10
N GLY A 71 -16.87 1.39 4.99
CA GLY A 71 -17.43 0.89 3.74
C GLY A 71 -18.57 1.77 3.21
N ALA A 72 -19.45 2.25 4.07
CA ALA A 72 -20.55 3.15 3.68
C ALA A 72 -20.05 4.54 3.25
N LYS A 73 -19.01 5.06 3.90
CA LYS A 73 -18.37 6.34 3.53
C LYS A 73 -17.60 6.23 2.21
N LEU A 74 -16.78 5.18 2.09
CA LEU A 74 -15.96 4.95 0.91
C LEU A 74 -16.82 4.69 -0.33
N SER A 75 -17.83 3.83 -0.26
CA SER A 75 -18.76 3.60 -1.39
C SER A 75 -19.43 4.89 -1.86
N LYS A 76 -19.86 5.73 -0.93
CA LYS A 76 -20.44 7.04 -1.24
C LYS A 76 -19.45 7.97 -1.93
N ASP A 77 -18.20 8.02 -1.47
CA ASP A 77 -17.17 8.88 -2.06
C ASP A 77 -16.71 8.36 -3.44
N TRP A 78 -16.73 7.05 -3.64
CA TRP A 78 -16.53 6.44 -4.96
C TRP A 78 -17.64 6.85 -5.92
N GLU A 79 -18.92 6.66 -5.57
CA GLU A 79 -20.04 7.01 -6.44
C GLU A 79 -20.12 8.52 -6.74
N THR A 80 -19.73 9.36 -5.78
CA THR A 80 -19.81 10.82 -5.91
C THR A 80 -18.64 11.42 -6.71
N ASN A 81 -17.48 10.73 -6.76
CA ASN A 81 -16.30 11.19 -7.51
C ASN A 81 -16.10 10.49 -8.86
N LEU A 82 -17.09 9.72 -9.34
CA LEU A 82 -17.02 9.21 -10.70
C LEU A 82 -17.22 10.37 -11.68
N PRO A 83 -16.27 10.63 -12.60
CA PRO A 83 -16.54 11.54 -13.70
C PRO A 83 -17.77 11.04 -14.46
N PRO A 84 -18.65 11.95 -14.95
CA PRO A 84 -19.85 11.55 -15.65
C PRO A 84 -19.45 10.59 -16.77
N MET A 85 -20.07 9.41 -16.75
CA MET A 85 -19.76 8.33 -17.67
C MET A 85 -20.22 8.76 -19.06
N GLU A 86 -19.34 9.42 -19.81
CA GLU A 86 -19.57 9.65 -21.23
C GLU A 86 -19.70 8.27 -21.89
N PRO A 87 -20.73 8.04 -22.73
CA PRO A 87 -20.89 6.77 -23.43
C PRO A 87 -19.67 6.52 -24.31
N GLY A 88 -18.77 5.67 -23.83
CA GLY A 88 -17.47 5.42 -24.42
C GLY A 88 -17.63 4.91 -25.85
N SER A 89 -17.04 5.66 -26.79
CA SER A 89 -16.73 5.20 -28.14
C SER A 89 -16.20 3.76 -28.09
N MET A 90 -16.94 2.84 -28.71
CA MET A 90 -16.61 1.41 -28.85
C MET A 90 -15.49 1.16 -29.89
N VAL A 91 -14.63 2.16 -30.08
CA VAL A 91 -13.46 2.12 -30.95
C VAL A 91 -12.24 2.23 -30.05
N PRO A 92 -11.39 1.19 -29.99
CA PRO A 92 -10.13 1.31 -29.28
C PRO A 92 -9.34 2.44 -29.95
N ARG A 93 -9.10 3.53 -29.21
CA ARG A 93 -8.15 4.54 -29.68
C ARG A 93 -6.79 3.84 -29.84
N PRO A 94 -6.06 4.08 -30.93
CA PRO A 94 -4.68 3.62 -31.01
C PRO A 94 -3.96 4.08 -29.75
N ILE A 95 -3.28 3.15 -29.08
CA ILE A 95 -2.60 3.41 -27.82
C ILE A 95 -1.47 4.40 -28.14
N ASP A 96 -1.71 5.68 -27.87
CA ASP A 96 -0.65 6.68 -27.84
C ASP A 96 0.22 6.37 -26.62
N PHE A 97 1.12 5.42 -26.79
CA PHE A 97 2.26 5.25 -25.91
C PHE A 97 3.07 6.54 -26.04
N GLY A 98 2.81 7.55 -25.21
CA GLY A 98 3.59 8.79 -25.22
C GLY A 98 5.01 8.51 -24.71
N PRO A 99 5.39 8.93 -23.50
CA PRO A 99 6.72 8.63 -22.94
C PRO A 99 6.99 7.12 -22.76
N LEU A 100 5.95 6.29 -22.82
CA LEU A 100 6.07 4.83 -22.84
C LEU A 100 6.56 4.28 -24.19
N ALA A 101 6.34 4.98 -25.32
CA ALA A 101 6.95 4.60 -26.59
C ALA A 101 8.45 4.93 -26.60
N ASP A 102 8.88 5.99 -25.92
CA ASP A 102 10.31 6.32 -25.80
C ASP A 102 11.06 5.31 -24.92
N LEU A 103 10.39 4.68 -23.97
CA LEU A 103 10.97 3.62 -23.12
C LEU A 103 10.85 2.21 -23.75
N ALA A 104 9.83 1.98 -24.57
CA ALA A 104 9.61 0.71 -25.27
C ALA A 104 10.29 0.65 -26.64
N SER A 105 10.59 1.81 -27.24
CA SER A 105 11.59 1.89 -28.28
C SER A 105 12.88 1.42 -27.63
N PRO A 106 13.56 0.38 -28.16
CA PRO A 106 14.86 0.03 -27.65
C PRO A 106 15.65 1.32 -27.76
N SER A 107 16.05 1.88 -26.61
CA SER A 107 16.87 3.07 -26.58
C SER A 107 18.07 2.70 -27.44
N ALA A 108 18.02 3.14 -28.70
CA ALA A 108 19.13 3.10 -29.61
C ALA A 108 20.03 4.22 -29.10
N GLU A 109 20.53 4.01 -27.89
CA GLU A 109 21.64 4.70 -27.29
C GLU A 109 22.77 4.40 -28.27
N LYS A 110 22.91 5.29 -29.25
CA LYS A 110 23.94 5.23 -30.27
C LYS A 110 25.21 4.96 -29.48
N PRO A 111 25.90 3.83 -29.70
CA PRO A 111 27.01 3.46 -28.83
C PRO A 111 27.94 4.65 -28.80
N GLU A 112 28.21 5.17 -27.61
CA GLU A 112 29.10 6.31 -27.46
C GLU A 112 30.38 5.97 -28.24
N PRO A 113 30.95 6.91 -29.01
CA PRO A 113 32.10 6.63 -29.87
C PRO A 113 33.26 5.99 -29.10
N VAL A 114 33.35 6.28 -27.80
CA VAL A 114 34.28 5.67 -26.85
C VAL A 114 34.10 4.14 -26.73
N ALA A 115 32.87 3.64 -26.64
CA ALA A 115 32.59 2.21 -26.54
C ALA A 115 33.01 1.45 -27.81
N LEU A 116 32.83 2.06 -28.99
CA LEU A 116 33.30 1.49 -30.26
C LEU A 116 34.83 1.43 -30.33
N ILE A 117 35.52 2.46 -29.83
CA ILE A 117 36.99 2.49 -29.80
C ILE A 117 37.52 1.42 -28.84
N LEU A 118 36.94 1.30 -27.64
CA LEU A 118 37.36 0.30 -26.65
C LEU A 118 37.12 -1.13 -27.14
N THR A 119 35.98 -1.39 -27.78
CA THR A 119 35.71 -2.72 -28.36
C THR A 119 36.65 -3.05 -29.50
N ALA A 120 36.98 -2.10 -30.38
CA ALA A 120 37.97 -2.31 -31.44
C ALA A 120 39.37 -2.62 -30.89
N LEU A 121 39.82 -1.87 -29.86
CA LEU A 121 41.11 -2.11 -29.19
C LEU A 121 41.15 -3.48 -28.50
N PHE A 122 40.07 -3.86 -27.82
CA PHE A 122 39.96 -5.17 -27.18
C PHE A 122 40.14 -6.31 -28.20
N TRP A 123 39.39 -6.28 -29.31
CA TRP A 123 39.50 -7.30 -30.33
C TRP A 123 40.86 -7.30 -31.03
N ALA A 124 41.44 -6.14 -31.31
CA ALA A 124 42.79 -6.04 -31.87
C ALA A 124 43.83 -6.71 -30.96
N SER A 125 43.77 -6.47 -29.65
CA SER A 125 44.64 -7.11 -28.66
C SER A 125 44.47 -8.63 -28.63
N VAL A 126 43.22 -9.12 -28.67
CA VAL A 126 42.92 -10.56 -28.74
C VAL A 126 43.51 -11.19 -30.00
N TYR A 127 43.32 -10.58 -31.17
CA TYR A 127 43.86 -11.08 -32.43
C TYR A 127 45.38 -11.07 -32.48
N ILE A 128 46.02 -10.01 -31.98
CA ILE A 128 47.49 -9.95 -31.88
C ILE A 128 48.00 -11.05 -30.97
N SER A 129 47.35 -11.27 -29.82
CA SER A 129 47.73 -12.33 -28.87
C SER A 129 47.58 -13.72 -29.49
N LEU A 130 46.49 -13.97 -30.21
CA LEU A 130 46.25 -15.20 -30.96
C LEU A 130 47.29 -15.40 -32.08
N ALA A 131 47.62 -14.34 -32.82
CA ALA A 131 48.63 -14.40 -33.88
C ALA A 131 50.02 -14.70 -33.32
N VAL A 132 50.41 -14.03 -32.22
CA VAL A 132 51.68 -14.33 -31.53
C VAL A 132 51.69 -15.76 -31.02
N TRP A 133 50.60 -16.25 -30.43
CA TRP A 133 50.51 -17.65 -29.99
C TRP A 133 50.56 -18.66 -31.15
N TYR A 134 49.98 -18.32 -32.31
CA TYR A 134 49.98 -19.19 -33.48
C TYR A 134 51.35 -19.25 -34.19
N PHE A 135 52.12 -18.16 -34.18
CA PHE A 135 53.41 -18.06 -34.85
C PHE A 135 54.63 -18.24 -33.92
N SER A 136 54.41 -18.33 -32.61
CA SER A 136 55.45 -18.65 -31.61
C SER A 136 55.57 -20.14 -31.35
#